data_AF-A0A0F5YLE0-F1
#
_entry.id   AF-A0A0F5YLE0-F1
#
_cell.length_a   1.000
_cell.length_b   1.000
_cell.length_c   1.000
_cell.angle_alpha   90.00
_cell.angle_beta   90.00
_cell.angle_gamma   90.00
#
_symmetry.space_group_name_H-M   'P 1'
#
loop_
_entity.id
_entity.type
_entity.pdbx_description
1 polymer ?
#
loop_
_entity_poly.entity_id
_entity_poly.type
_entity_poly.pdbx_seq_one_letter_code
_entity_poly.pdbx_strand_id
1 'polypeptide(L)' 'MVEHLKFVQSIDQIDDEADLNSLGLDSMSATNLMIDLEDEFNITFPDDLLTPETFRTVQTLNSAIQTLITQ' A
#
# COMPACT_ATOMS: atom_id res chain seq x y z
N MET A 1 -11.43 -16.40 -10.34
CA MET A 1 -10.27 -16.02 -9.51
C MET A 1 -10.35 -14.52 -9.37
N VAL A 2 -10.35 -14.03 -8.14
CA VAL A 2 -11.08 -12.83 -7.70
C VAL A 2 -10.57 -11.50 -8.28
N GLU A 3 -11.49 -10.71 -8.85
CA GLU A 3 -11.33 -9.38 -9.47
C GLU A 3 -11.29 -8.25 -8.43
N HIS A 4 -10.27 -8.17 -7.57
CA HIS A 4 -10.27 -7.18 -6.46
C HIS A 4 -9.59 -5.83 -6.72
N LEU A 5 -9.12 -5.52 -7.93
CA LEU A 5 -8.61 -4.18 -8.25
C LEU A 5 -9.08 -3.75 -9.65
N LYS A 6 -10.34 -3.30 -9.77
CA LYS A 6 -10.85 -2.76 -11.05
C LYS A 6 -10.26 -1.41 -11.45
N PHE A 7 -9.38 -0.80 -10.65
CA PHE A 7 -8.86 0.55 -10.91
C PHE A 7 -7.37 0.79 -10.60
N VAL A 8 -6.53 -0.24 -10.48
CA VAL A 8 -5.07 -0.03 -10.34
C VAL A 8 -4.39 -0.48 -11.62
N GLN A 9 -4.62 0.24 -12.71
CA GLN A 9 -3.99 -0.09 -13.99
C GLN A 9 -2.55 0.45 -14.10
N SER A 10 -2.10 1.28 -13.16
CA SER A 10 -0.68 1.59 -12.90
C SER A 10 -0.62 2.45 -11.64
N ILE A 11 0.14 2.04 -10.61
CA ILE A 11 0.44 2.93 -9.46
C ILE A 11 1.13 4.22 -9.94
N ASP A 12 1.81 4.17 -11.10
CA ASP A 12 2.43 5.29 -11.83
C ASP A 12 1.43 6.37 -12.31
N GLN A 13 0.12 6.10 -12.28
CA GLN A 13 -0.94 7.04 -12.67
C GLN A 13 -1.72 7.59 -11.47
N ILE A 14 -1.44 7.11 -10.27
CA ILE A 14 -2.06 7.61 -9.03
C ILE A 14 -1.18 8.76 -8.54
N ASP A 15 -1.79 9.92 -8.35
CA ASP A 15 -1.10 11.05 -7.72
C ASP A 15 -0.60 10.62 -6.34
N ASP A 16 0.67 10.87 -6.05
CA ASP A 16 1.30 10.40 -4.81
C ASP A 16 0.58 10.91 -3.54
N GLU A 17 -0.09 12.06 -3.65
CA GLU A 17 -0.84 12.71 -2.58
C GLU A 17 -2.32 12.27 -2.54
N ALA A 18 -2.78 11.48 -3.51
CA ALA A 18 -4.15 11.01 -3.57
C ALA A 18 -4.47 10.06 -2.41
N ASP A 19 -5.64 10.27 -1.82
CA ASP A 19 -6.17 9.43 -0.75
C ASP A 19 -6.65 8.09 -1.33
N LEU A 20 -5.93 7.01 -1.00
CA LEU A 20 -6.18 5.66 -1.51
C LEU A 20 -7.55 5.13 -1.08
N ASN A 21 -8.04 5.51 0.11
CA ASN A 21 -9.39 5.13 0.54
C ASN A 21 -10.46 5.75 -0.38
N SER A 22 -10.26 7.00 -0.80
CA SER A 22 -11.13 7.67 -1.78
C SER A 22 -11.08 7.03 -3.17
N LEU A 23 -9.99 6.34 -3.50
CA LEU A 23 -9.83 5.54 -4.72
C LEU A 23 -10.39 4.11 -4.60
N GLY A 24 -10.94 3.76 -3.45
CA GLY A 24 -11.57 2.46 -3.20
C GLY A 24 -10.67 1.43 -2.52
N LEU A 25 -9.56 1.85 -1.90
CA LEU A 25 -8.79 0.98 -1.01
C LEU A 25 -9.61 0.71 0.26
N ASP A 26 -10.13 -0.51 0.38
CA ASP A 26 -10.80 -1.00 1.57
C ASP A 26 -9.86 -1.85 2.45
N SER A 27 -10.30 -2.23 3.66
CA SER A 27 -9.46 -2.98 4.61
C SER A 27 -8.96 -4.33 4.06
N MET A 28 -9.73 -5.03 3.22
CA MET A 28 -9.26 -6.29 2.62
C MET A 28 -8.22 -6.03 1.54
N SER A 29 -8.47 -5.04 0.67
CA SER A 29 -7.54 -4.64 -0.38
C SER A 29 -6.22 -4.09 0.19
N ALA A 30 -6.27 -3.32 1.29
CA ALA A 30 -5.09 -2.85 2.01
C ALA A 30 -4.27 -4.00 2.64
N THR A 31 -4.96 -4.99 3.22
CA THR A 31 -4.29 -6.18 3.79
C THR A 31 -3.61 -7.00 2.70
N ASN A 32 -4.27 -7.21 1.55
CA ASN A 32 -3.66 -7.92 0.43
C ASN A 32 -2.46 -7.14 -0.13
N LEU A 33 -2.59 -5.82 -0.29
CA LEU A 33 -1.49 -4.96 -0.74
C LEU A 33 -0.29 -5.04 0.20
N MET A 34 -0.51 -5.04 1.52
CA MET A 34 0.55 -5.24 2.50
C MET A 34 1.28 -6.57 2.26
N ILE A 35 0.55 -7.68 2.12
CA ILE A 35 1.13 -9.01 1.91
C ILE A 35 1.94 -9.06 0.60
N ASP A 36 1.40 -8.50 -0.48
CA ASP A 36 2.10 -8.44 -1.77
C ASP A 36 3.41 -7.63 -1.68
N LEU A 37 3.41 -6.53 -0.92
CA LEU A 37 4.61 -5.71 -0.69
C LEU A 37 5.65 -6.42 0.19
N GLU A 38 5.21 -7.13 1.23
CA GLU A 38 6.11 -7.94 2.07
C GLU A 38 6.81 -9.03 1.25
N ASP A 39 6.09 -9.70 0.36
CA ASP A 39 6.64 -10.72 -0.53
C ASP A 39 7.60 -10.13 -1.58
N GLU A 40 7.18 -9.08 -2.30
CA GLU A 40 7.97 -8.45 -3.37
C GLU A 40 9.28 -7.83 -2.86
N PHE A 41 9.21 -7.09 -1.74
CA PHE A 41 10.39 -6.43 -1.18
C PHE A 41 11.12 -7.28 -0.13
N ASN A 42 10.60 -8.47 0.17
CA ASN A 42 11.10 -9.35 1.24
C ASN A 42 11.25 -8.59 2.58
N ILE A 43 10.25 -7.77 2.90
CA ILE A 43 10.15 -6.96 4.13
C ILE A 43 9.03 -7.49 5.03
N THR A 44 8.95 -6.96 6.25
CA THR A 44 7.82 -7.21 7.16
C THR A 44 7.39 -5.88 7.76
N PHE A 45 6.10 -5.56 7.65
CA PHE A 45 5.55 -4.35 8.26
C PHE A 45 5.34 -4.59 9.76
N PRO A 46 6.00 -3.81 10.64
CA PRO A 46 5.75 -3.86 12.07
C PRO A 46 4.36 -3.28 12.40
N ASP A 47 3.76 -3.72 13.50
CA ASP A 47 2.45 -3.26 13.97
C ASP A 47 2.35 -1.72 14.08
N ASP A 48 3.46 -1.06 14.44
CA ASP A 48 3.55 0.41 14.50
C ASP A 48 3.34 1.11 13.13
N LEU A 49 3.62 0.41 12.03
CA LEU A 49 3.40 0.91 10.67
C LEU A 49 2.07 0.41 10.07
N LEU A 50 1.37 -0.52 10.73
CA LEU A 50 0.05 -1.01 10.30
C LEU A 50 -1.07 -0.06 10.73
N THR A 51 -0.94 1.20 10.33
CA THR A 51 -1.89 2.26 10.64
C THR A 51 -2.60 2.74 9.38
N PRO A 52 -3.85 3.22 9.48
CA PRO A 52 -4.56 3.80 8.34
C PRO A 52 -3.82 5.00 7.72
N GLU A 53 -2.93 5.67 8.46
CA GLU A 53 -2.09 6.75 7.92
C GLU A 53 -1.03 6.24 6.94
N THR A 54 -0.39 5.10 7.22
CA THR A 54 0.60 4.48 6.32
C THR A 54 -0.03 4.15 4.95
N PHE A 55 -1.23 3.56 4.98
CA PHE A 55 -1.98 3.17 3.78
C PHE A 55 -2.87 4.29 3.23
N ARG A 56 -2.74 5.52 3.73
CA ARG A 56 -3.60 6.63 3.32
C ARG A 56 -3.31 7.09 1.89
N THR A 57 -2.04 7.17 1.52
CA THR A 57 -1.58 7.69 0.22
C THR A 57 -0.45 6.82 -0.32
N VAL A 58 -0.15 6.95 -1.62
CA VAL A 58 1.01 6.26 -2.21
C VAL A 58 2.31 6.80 -1.60
N GLN A 59 2.39 8.11 -1.35
CA GLN A 59 3.57 8.73 -0.75
C GLN A 59 3.91 8.17 0.64
N THR A 60 2.92 8.06 1.53
CA THR A 60 3.12 7.54 2.89
C THR A 60 3.53 6.07 2.86
N LEU A 61 2.90 5.27 1.99
CA LEU A 61 3.23 3.85 1.84
C LEU A 61 4.65 3.66 1.30
N ASN A 62 5.03 4.42 0.26
CA ASN A 62 6.36 4.38 -0.32
C ASN A 62 7.44 4.81 0.70
N SER A 63 7.16 5.84 1.50
CA SER A 63 8.06 6.28 2.58
C SER A 63 8.28 5.20 3.64
N ALA A 64 7.22 4.46 3.99
CA ALA A 64 7.32 3.33 4.91
C ALA A 64 8.16 2.20 4.32
N ILE A 65 7.91 1.81 3.07
CA ILE A 65 8.68 0.77 2.36
C ILE A 65 10.16 1.16 2.28
N GLN A 66 10.48 2.40 1.87
CA GLN A 66 11.85 2.89 1.79
C GLN A 66 12.58 2.83 3.13
N THR A 67 11.87 3.11 4.22
CA THR A 67 12.42 2.99 5.57
C THR A 67 12.72 1.54 5.92
N LEU A 68 11.85 0.61 5.54
CA LEU A 68 12.00 -0.83 5.82
C LEU A 68 13.11 -1.50 5.00
N ILE A 69 13.28 -1.14 3.72
CA ILE A 69 14.33 -1.72 2.86
C ILE A 69 15.73 -1.15 3.15
N THR A 70 15.81 0.01 3.81
CA THR A 70 17.08 0.68 4.12
C THR A 70 17.63 0.28 5.49
N GLN A 71 16.87 -0.47 6.29
CA GLN A 71 17.35 -1.06 7.55
C GLN A 71 18.16 -2.33 7.32
#